data_AF-A0A6V8IGW6-F1
#
_entry.id   AF-A0A6V8IGW6-F1
#
_cell.length_a   1.000
_cell.length_b   1.000
_cell.length_c   1.000
_cell.angle_alpha   90.00
_cell.angle_beta   90.00
_cell.angle_gamma   90.00
#
_symmetry.space_group_name_H-M   'P 1'
#
loop_
_entity.id
_entity.type
_entity.pdbx_description
1 polymer ?
#
loop_
_entity_poly.entity_id
_entity_poly.type
_entity_poly.pdbx_seq_one_letter_code
_entity_poly.pdbx_strand_id
1 'polypeptide(L)'
;MTKSELIAELSTIYPHLLTRDIERIVHTIFDEISAALARGDRVELRGFGAFIPRRRDARTGRNPRTGDTVSVEEKSVPFFKVGKELRERVNQSATKLAGSE
;
A
#
# COMPACT_ATOMS: atom_id res chain seq x y z
N MET A 1 -11.67 2.77 -5.86
CA MET A 1 -11.69 2.88 -4.40
C MET A 1 -10.70 3.93 -3.92
N THR A 2 -11.23 5.10 -3.56
CA THR A 2 -10.54 6.15 -2.81
C THR A 2 -10.67 5.90 -1.30
N LYS A 3 -9.95 6.66 -0.46
CA LYS A 3 -10.09 6.58 1.00
C LYS A 3 -11.51 6.95 1.46
N SER A 4 -12.12 7.96 0.85
CA SER A 4 -13.48 8.39 1.16
C SER A 4 -14.51 7.32 0.78
N GLU A 5 -14.32 6.66 -0.37
CA GLU A 5 -15.14 5.51 -0.76
C GLU A 5 -15.03 4.36 0.24
N LEU A 6 -13.80 4.03 0.70
CA LEU A 6 -13.59 3.01 1.74
C LEU A 6 -14.33 3.34 3.05
N ILE A 7 -14.27 4.59 3.50
CA ILE A 7 -14.96 5.03 4.74
C ILE A 7 -16.48 4.93 4.58
N ALA A 8 -17.02 5.34 3.42
CA ALA A 8 -18.44 5.25 3.14
C ALA A 8 -18.93 3.79 3.11
N GLU A 9 -18.15 2.90 2.50
CA GLU A 9 -18.47 1.47 2.45
C GLU A 9 -18.39 0.82 3.83
N LEU A 10 -17.36 1.12 4.62
CA LEU A 10 -17.26 0.66 6.01
C LEU A 10 -18.40 1.19 6.88
N SER A 11 -18.85 2.43 6.68
CA SER A 11 -20.00 3.00 7.40
C SER A 11 -21.30 2.27 7.06
N THR A 12 -21.44 1.81 5.82
CA THR A 12 -22.58 1.00 5.39
C THR A 12 -22.56 -0.40 6.01
N ILE A 13 -21.38 -1.03 6.07
CA ILE A 13 -21.20 -2.36 6.65
C ILE A 13 -21.40 -2.35 8.17
N TYR A 14 -20.96 -1.28 8.84
CA TYR A 14 -20.99 -1.14 10.29
C TYR A 14 -21.85 0.05 10.72
N PRO A 15 -23.18 0.01 10.52
CA PRO A 15 -24.07 1.15 10.78
C PRO A 15 -24.20 1.53 12.26
N HIS A 16 -23.72 0.67 13.16
CA HIS A 16 -23.67 0.93 14.60
C HIS A 16 -22.46 1.75 15.03
N LEU A 17 -21.47 1.94 14.16
CA LEU A 17 -20.30 2.79 14.42
C LEU A 17 -20.56 4.20 13.89
N LEU A 18 -20.06 5.21 14.61
CA LEU A 18 -20.11 6.58 14.12
C LEU A 18 -19.10 6.75 12.98
N THR A 19 -19.50 7.41 11.89
CA THR A 19 -18.62 7.67 10.74
C THR A 19 -17.29 8.31 11.15
N ARG A 20 -17.31 9.26 12.09
CA ARG A 20 -16.09 9.89 12.63
C ARG A 20 -15.12 8.90 13.28
N ASP A 21 -15.63 7.83 13.88
CA ASP A 21 -14.80 6.83 14.55
C ASP A 21 -14.18 5.91 13.49
N ILE A 22 -14.93 5.55 12.44
CA ILE A 22 -14.40 4.84 11.26
C ILE A 22 -13.31 5.66 10.58
N GLU A 23 -13.54 6.95 10.32
CA GLU A 23 -12.54 7.85 9.76
C GLU A 23 -11.26 7.88 10.58
N ARG A 24 -11.39 7.99 11.91
CA ARG A 24 -10.26 8.00 12.84
C ARG A 24 -9.49 6.68 12.81
N ILE A 25 -10.19 5.55 12.82
CA ILE A 25 -9.57 4.21 12.76
C ILE A 25 -8.80 4.06 11.44
N VAL A 26 -9.42 4.41 10.31
CA VAL A 26 -8.76 4.31 8.99
C VAL A 26 -7.54 5.22 8.92
N HIS A 27 -7.62 6.47 9.42
CA HIS A 27 -6.44 7.34 9.53
C HIS A 27 -5.33 6.69 10.36
N THR A 28 -5.66 6.25 11.57
CA THR A 28 -4.70 5.67 12.51
C THR A 28 -3.96 4.49 11.90
N ILE A 29 -4.65 3.61 11.15
CA ILE A 29 -4.01 2.48 10.47
C ILE A 29 -2.94 2.96 9.48
N PHE A 30 -3.23 3.94 8.64
CA PHE A 30 -2.25 4.46 7.67
C PHE A 30 -1.10 5.18 8.34
N ASP A 31 -1.37 5.92 9.42
CA ASP A 31 -0.36 6.64 10.18
C ASP A 31 0.60 5.67 10.88
N GLU A 32 0.09 4.61 11.50
CA GLU A 32 0.92 3.58 12.16
C GLU A 32 1.77 2.78 11.17
N ILE A 33 1.23 2.44 9.98
CA ILE A 33 2.01 1.81 8.92
C ILE A 33 3.15 2.74 8.49
N SER A 34 2.84 4.02 8.26
CA SER A 34 3.84 5.02 7.84
C SER A 34 4.93 5.21 8.89
N ALA A 35 4.54 5.32 10.16
CA ALA A 35 5.44 5.50 11.28
C ALA A 35 6.38 4.29 11.46
N ALA A 36 5.84 3.06 11.36
CA ALA A 36 6.64 1.84 11.41
C ALA A 36 7.69 1.80 10.29
N LEU A 37 7.30 2.10 9.05
CA LEU A 37 8.23 2.13 7.91
C LEU A 37 9.30 3.20 8.06
N ALA A 38 8.95 4.37 8.61
CA ALA A 38 9.91 5.44 8.88
C ALA A 38 10.98 5.04 9.91
N ARG A 39 10.63 4.18 10.87
CA ARG A 39 11.58 3.60 11.85
C ARG A 39 12.42 2.45 11.28
N GLY A 40 12.10 1.97 10.08
CA GLY A 40 12.75 0.80 9.48
C GLY A 40 12.07 -0.53 9.82
N ASP A 41 10.91 -0.49 10.47
CA ASP A 41 10.15 -1.68 10.86
C ASP A 41 9.42 -2.30 9.66
N ARG A 42 9.31 -3.63 9.65
CA ARG A 42 8.42 -4.36 8.74
C ARG A 42 7.01 -4.40 9.33
N VAL A 43 6.00 -4.11 8.51
CA VAL A 43 4.59 -4.29 8.85
C VAL A 43 4.02 -5.46 8.08
N GLU A 44 3.50 -6.46 8.79
CA GLU A 44 2.87 -7.64 8.18
C GLU A 44 1.37 -7.67 8.46
N LEU A 45 0.59 -7.77 7.39
CA LEU A 45 -0.86 -7.92 7.42
C LEU A 45 -1.19 -9.31 6.85
N ARG A 46 -1.36 -10.30 7.75
CA ARG A 46 -1.58 -11.70 7.36
C ARG A 46 -2.76 -11.82 6.39
N GLY A 47 -2.58 -12.61 5.33
CA GLY A 47 -3.55 -12.77 4.24
C GLY A 47 -3.56 -11.63 3.22
N PHE A 48 -2.93 -10.48 3.52
CA PHE A 48 -2.86 -9.35 2.59
C PHE A 48 -1.46 -9.19 1.99
N GLY A 49 -0.45 -9.02 2.84
CA GLY A 49 0.94 -8.79 2.41
C GLY A 49 1.78 -8.15 3.52
N ALA A 50 2.96 -7.67 3.15
CA ALA A 50 3.85 -6.98 4.07
C ALA A 50 4.47 -5.73 3.45
N PHE A 51 4.50 -4.64 4.20
CA PHE A 51 5.28 -3.45 3.89
C PHE A 51 6.68 -3.60 4.51
N ILE A 52 7.69 -3.38 3.69
CA ILE A 52 9.10 -3.58 4.05
C ILE A 52 9.87 -2.34 3.59
N PRO A 53 10.58 -1.63 4.47
CA PRO A 53 11.49 -0.59 4.06
C PRO A 53 12.72 -1.23 3.40
N ARG A 54 13.07 -0.77 2.20
CA ARG A 54 14.25 -1.25 1.46
C ARG A 54 15.24 -0.12 1.28
N ARG A 55 16.48 -0.34 1.70
CA ARG A 55 17.59 0.55 1.36
C ARG A 55 17.88 0.46 -0.15
N ARG A 56 18.01 1.62 -0.77
CA ARG A 56 18.52 1.79 -2.12
C ARG A 56 19.83 2.53 -2.01
N ASP A 57 20.91 1.91 -2.45
CA ASP A 57 22.23 2.51 -2.41
C ASP A 57 22.32 3.70 -3.35
N ALA A 58 23.21 4.62 -3.02
CA ALA A 58 23.52 5.76 -3.87
C ALA A 58 24.00 5.26 -5.24
N ARG A 59 23.57 5.94 -6.30
CA ARG A 59 23.93 5.58 -7.67
C ARG A 59 23.94 6.78 -8.58
N THR A 60 24.64 6.65 -9.68
CA THR A 60 24.60 7.63 -10.76
C THR A 60 23.40 7.32 -11.68
N GLY A 61 22.52 8.30 -11.84
CA GLY A 61 21.39 8.26 -12.77
C GLY A 61 21.61 9.16 -13.99
N ARG A 62 20.64 9.15 -14.90
CA ARG A 62 20.57 10.10 -16.02
C ARG A 62 19.23 10.82 -16.03
N ASN A 63 19.25 12.11 -16.31
CA ASN A 63 18.05 12.89 -16.54
C ASN A 63 17.38 12.42 -17.85
N PRO A 64 16.14 11.89 -17.83
CA PRO A 64 15.48 11.40 -19.04
C PRO A 64 15.25 12.49 -20.10
N ARG A 65 15.21 13.77 -19.70
CA ARG A 65 14.94 14.90 -20.59
C ARG A 65 16.20 15.47 -21.23
N THR A 66 17.33 15.47 -20.54
CA THR A 66 18.58 16.14 -21.00
C THR A 66 19.74 15.17 -21.24
N GLY A 67 19.69 13.96 -20.70
CA GLY A 67 20.78 12.98 -20.75
C GLY A 67 21.89 13.22 -19.72
N ASP A 68 21.84 14.33 -18.99
CA ASP A 68 22.85 14.70 -18.00
C ASP A 68 22.96 13.67 -16.88
N THR A 69 24.19 13.51 -16.40
CA THR A 69 24.49 12.63 -15.28
C THR A 69 24.07 13.29 -13.97
N VAL A 70 23.26 12.60 -13.17
CA VAL A 70 22.78 13.10 -11.88
C VAL A 70 23.12 12.11 -10.76
N SER A 71 23.60 12.61 -9.63
CA SER A 71 23.80 11.78 -8.44
C SER A 71 22.44 11.50 -7.79
N VAL A 72 22.17 10.24 -7.46
CA VAL A 72 21.00 9.81 -6.69
C VAL A 72 21.52 9.33 -5.35
N GLU A 73 21.16 10.06 -4.29
CA GLU A 73 21.53 9.71 -2.92
C GLU A 73 20.90 8.38 -2.49
N GLU A 74 21.52 7.77 -1.49
CA GLU A 74 20.93 6.60 -0.86
C GLU A 74 19.61 6.97 -0.17
N LYS A 75 18.65 6.05 -0.19
CA LYS A 75 17.35 6.27 0.45
C LYS A 75 16.67 4.97 0.83
N SER A 76 15.82 5.05 1.85
CA SER A 76 14.85 4.00 2.14
C SER A 76 13.61 4.19 1.27
N VAL A 77 13.12 3.12 0.65
CA VAL A 77 11.86 3.13 -0.10
C VAL A 77 10.92 2.05 0.44
N PRO A 78 9.62 2.35 0.62
CA PRO A 78 8.67 1.32 1.00
C PRO A 78 8.49 0.33 -0.15
N PHE A 79 8.48 -0.96 0.18
CA PHE A 79 8.18 -2.05 -0.74
C PHE A 79 7.04 -2.89 -0.19
N PHE A 80 6.02 -3.13 -1.02
CA PHE A 80 4.93 -4.04 -0.66
C PHE A 80 5.17 -5.44 -1.24
N LYS A 81 5.30 -6.43 -0.37
CA LYS A 81 5.31 -7.85 -0.72
C LYS A 81 3.89 -8.37 -0.67
N VAL A 82 3.32 -8.67 -1.84
CA VAL A 82 1.97 -9.22 -1.97
C VAL A 82 1.87 -10.59 -1.30
N GLY A 83 0.84 -10.80 -0.48
CA GLY A 83 0.53 -12.08 0.15
C GLY A 83 -0.05 -13.09 -0.83
N LYS A 84 0.08 -14.39 -0.51
CA LYS A 84 -0.46 -15.48 -1.35
C LYS A 84 -1.97 -15.33 -1.56
N GLU A 85 -2.73 -15.16 -0.48
CA GLU A 85 -4.19 -15.04 -0.51
C GLU A 85 -4.66 -13.83 -1.34
N LEU A 86 -4.04 -12.66 -1.16
CA LEU A 86 -4.37 -11.48 -1.97
C LEU A 86 -4.13 -11.74 -3.46
N ARG A 87 -2.97 -12.30 -3.82
CA ARG A 87 -2.65 -12.65 -5.21
C ARG A 87 -3.66 -13.64 -5.79
N GLU A 88 -4.03 -14.67 -5.03
CA GLU A 88 -5.00 -15.67 -5.45
C GLU A 88 -6.39 -15.06 -5.67
N ARG A 89 -6.87 -14.23 -4.74
CA ARG A 89 -8.16 -13.54 -4.88
C ARG A 89 -8.21 -12.68 -6.14
N VAL A 90 -7.17 -11.88 -6.39
CA VAL A 90 -7.11 -11.01 -7.58
C VAL A 90 -7.12 -11.85 -8.87
N ASN A 91 -6.35 -12.93 -8.92
CA ASN A 91 -6.30 -13.79 -10.11
C ASN A 91 -7.59 -14.58 -10.34
N GLN A 92 -8.24 -15.07 -9.29
CA GLN A 92 -9.53 -15.76 -9.39
C GLN A 92 -10.65 -14.82 -9.85
N SER A 93 -10.64 -13.56 -9.39
CA SER A 93 -11.56 -12.52 -9.87
C SER A 93 -11.34 -12.23 -11.35
N ALA A 94 -10.10 -12.20 -11.83
CA ALA A 94 -9.79 -12.03 -13.25
C ALA A 94 -10.30 -13.20 -14.11
N THR A 95 -10.19 -14.44 -13.62
CA THR A 95 -10.72 -15.63 -14.33
C THR A 95 -12.25 -15.65 -14.39
N LYS A 96 -12.96 -15.18 -13.35
CA LYS A 96 -14.43 -15.11 -13.37
C LYS A 96 -14.99 -14.10 -14.37
N LEU A 97 -14.27 -13.00 -14.63
CA LEU A 97 -14.67 -11.98 -15.61
C LEU A 97 -14.41 -12.42 -17.06
N ALA A 98 -13.44 -13.31 -17.29
CA ALA A 98 -13.08 -13.80 -18.62
C ALA A 98 -13.92 -15.02 -19.09
N GLY A 99 -14.73 -15.61 -18.20
CA GLY A 99 -15.59 -16.77 -18.50
C GLY A 99 -17.08 -16.45 -18.56
N SER A 100 -17.44 -15.17 -18.59
CA SER A 100 -18.83 -14.68 -18.62
C SER A 100 -19.20 -13.98 -19.94
N GLU A 101 -18.45 -14.22 -21.01
CA GLU A 101 -18.78 -13.81 -22.39
C GLU A 101 -19.33 -14.99 -23.21
#